data_AF-A0A1T5C7Z9-F1
#
_entry.id   AF-A0A1T5C7Z9-F1
#
_cell.length_a   1.000
_cell.length_b   1.000
_cell.length_c   1.000
_cell.angle_alpha   90.00
_cell.angle_beta   90.00
_cell.angle_gamma   90.00
#
_symmetry.space_group_name_H-M   'P 1'
#
loop_
_entity.id
_entity.type
_entity.pdbx_description
1 polymer ?
#
loop_
_entity_poly.entity_id
_entity_poly.type
_entity_poly.pdbx_seq_one_letter_code
_entity_poly.pdbx_strand_id
1 'polypeptide(L)' 'MTEKLHLSPEDDFPEDLSKLPDKDLQVLDSQVERQLDYEYVVEGEPNPETEFRHYDLDEEFEEREKRDD' A
#
# COMPACT_ATOMS: atom_id res chain seq x y z
N MET A 1 4.45 -5.33 18.41
CA MET A 1 3.06 -5.21 17.94
C MET A 1 3.13 -5.17 16.44
N THR A 2 2.38 -6.01 15.73
CA THR A 2 2.29 -5.92 14.28
C THR A 2 1.52 -4.63 13.98
N GLU A 3 2.19 -3.62 13.43
CA GLU A 3 1.52 -2.39 13.04
C GLU A 3 0.56 -2.73 11.90
N LYS A 4 -0.74 -2.48 12.09
CA LYS A 4 -1.75 -2.65 11.04
C LYS A 4 -1.40 -1.68 9.90
N LEU A 5 -1.30 -2.20 8.68
CA LEU A 5 -0.92 -1.40 7.50
C LEU A 5 -2.08 -0.64 6.88
N HIS A 6 -3.32 -1.10 7.13
CA HIS A 6 -4.56 -0.45 6.71
C HIS A 6 -5.62 -0.57 7.82
N LEU A 7 -6.63 0.28 7.77
CA LEU A 7 -7.81 0.17 8.62
C LEU A 7 -8.81 -0.78 7.94
N SER A 8 -9.48 -1.63 8.71
CA SER A 8 -10.66 -2.36 8.25
C SER A 8 -11.91 -1.54 8.60
N PRO A 9 -13.05 -1.75 7.91
CA PRO A 9 -14.30 -1.06 8.25
C PRO A 9 -14.80 -1.33 9.68
N GLU A 10 -14.31 -2.40 10.33
CA GLU A 10 -14.63 -2.75 11.72
C GLU A 10 -13.67 -2.11 12.74
N ASP A 11 -12.61 -1.44 12.30
CA ASP A 11 -11.69 -0.75 13.20
C ASP A 11 -12.25 0.58 13.69
N ASP A 12 -12.01 0.87 14.97
CA ASP A 12 -12.36 2.16 15.57
C ASP A 12 -11.57 3.30 14.90
N PHE A 13 -12.28 4.34 14.46
CA PHE A 13 -11.68 5.56 13.92
C PHE A 13 -11.67 6.69 14.96
N PRO A 14 -10.58 7.47 15.09
CA PRO A 14 -10.50 8.55 16.07
C PRO A 14 -11.59 9.61 15.86
N GLU A 15 -12.38 9.89 16.90
CA GLU A 15 -13.44 10.91 16.85
C GLU A 15 -12.90 12.35 16.73
N ASP A 16 -11.66 12.58 17.21
CA ASP A 16 -11.05 13.91 17.25
C ASP A 16 -9.57 13.85 16.85
N LEU A 17 -9.31 14.22 15.60
CA LEU A 17 -7.97 14.25 15.01
C LEU A 17 -7.05 15.30 15.64
N SER A 18 -7.59 16.35 16.27
CA SER A 18 -6.79 17.42 16.87
C SER A 18 -6.00 16.97 18.11
N LYS A 19 -6.38 15.83 18.69
CA LYS A 19 -5.71 15.22 19.84
C LYS A 19 -4.54 14.31 19.45
N LEU A 20 -4.39 14.01 18.15
CA LEU A 20 -3.35 13.12 17.67
C LEU A 20 -2.07 13.91 17.34
N PRO A 21 -0.89 13.38 17.69
CA PRO A 21 0.37 13.89 17.17
C PRO A 21 0.43 13.80 15.64
N ASP A 22 1.15 14.73 15.00
CA ASP A 22 1.32 14.77 13.54
C ASP A 22 1.77 13.44 12.94
N LYS A 23 2.67 12.73 13.63
CA LYS A 23 3.14 11.41 13.18
C LYS A 23 1.98 10.40 13.12
N ASP A 24 1.11 10.41 14.11
CA ASP A 24 0.00 9.45 14.18
C ASP A 24 -1.07 9.81 13.15
N LEU A 25 -1.24 11.11 12.84
CA LEU A 25 -2.07 11.55 11.72
C LEU A 25 -1.54 11.07 10.37
N GLN A 26 -0.23 11.16 10.13
CA GLN A 26 0.39 10.66 8.89
C GLN A 26 0.25 9.14 8.75
N VAL A 27 0.38 8.40 9.86
CA VAL A 27 0.16 6.96 9.88
C VAL A 27 -1.31 6.64 9.58
N LEU A 28 -2.25 7.36 10.20
CA LEU A 28 -3.68 7.18 9.98
C LEU A 28 -4.06 7.46 8.51
N ASP A 29 -3.53 8.54 7.95
CA ASP A 29 -3.71 8.91 6.54
C ASP A 29 -3.23 7.78 5.61
N SER A 30 -2.01 7.29 5.82
CA SER A 30 -1.44 6.17 5.06
C SER A 30 -2.28 4.88 5.18
N GLN A 31 -2.88 4.64 6.36
CA GLN A 31 -3.73 3.46 6.58
C GLN A 31 -5.09 3.58 5.87
N VAL A 32 -5.65 4.79 5.78
CA VAL A 32 -6.89 5.08 5.05
C VAL A 32 -6.66 4.95 3.55
N GLU A 33 -5.60 5.55 3.02
CA GLU A 33 -5.26 5.44 1.59
C GLU A 33 -5.15 3.98 1.15
N ARG A 34 -4.42 3.16 1.91
CA ARG A 34 -4.30 1.73 1.63
C ARG A 34 -5.62 0.98 1.72
N GLN A 35 -6.49 1.33 2.66
CA GLN A 35 -7.81 0.70 2.75
C GLN A 35 -8.65 1.01 1.51
N LEU A 36 -8.62 2.27 1.04
CA LEU A 36 -9.26 2.64 -0.22
C LEU A 36 -8.66 1.87 -1.39
N ASP A 37 -7.34 1.79 -1.49
CA ASP A 37 -6.68 1.00 -2.55
C ASP A 37 -7.18 -0.45 -2.56
N TYR A 38 -7.27 -1.11 -1.39
CA TYR A 38 -7.81 -2.47 -1.28
C TYR A 38 -9.28 -2.58 -1.73
N GLU A 39 -10.13 -1.58 -1.47
CA GLU A 39 -11.54 -1.59 -1.89
C GLU A 39 -11.72 -1.40 -3.40
N TYR A 40 -10.79 -0.68 -4.04
CA TYR A 40 -10.81 -0.43 -5.49
C TYR A 40 -9.96 -1.44 -6.29
N VAL A 41 -9.25 -2.37 -5.65
CA VAL A 41 -8.56 -3.47 -6.34
C VAL A 41 -9.59 -4.32 -7.09
N VAL A 42 -9.45 -4.35 -8.41
CA VAL A 42 -10.21 -5.22 -9.30
C VAL A 42 -9.41 -6.49 -9.55
N GLU A 43 -10.08 -7.65 -9.53
CA GLU A 43 -9.43 -8.92 -9.84
C GLU A 43 -8.76 -8.89 -11.21
N GLY A 44 -7.45 -9.13 -11.24
CA GLY A 44 -6.62 -9.12 -12.46
C GLY A 44 -5.84 -7.83 -12.71
N GLU A 45 -6.14 -6.74 -12.00
CA GLU A 45 -5.37 -5.49 -12.07
C GLU A 45 -4.15 -5.52 -11.12
N PRO A 46 -3.06 -4.80 -11.45
CA PRO A 46 -1.93 -4.63 -10.55
C PRO A 46 -2.34 -4.00 -9.22
N ASN A 47 -1.70 -4.40 -8.12
CA ASN A 47 -1.93 -3.76 -6.82
C ASN A 47 -1.33 -2.33 -6.85
N PRO A 48 -2.12 -1.27 -6.59
CA PRO A 48 -1.67 0.13 -6.69
C PRO A 48 -0.42 0.44 -5.85
N GLU A 49 -0.29 -0.14 -4.65
CA GLU A 49 0.86 0.10 -3.77
C GLU A 49 2.16 -0.46 -4.37
N THR A 50 2.07 -1.49 -5.20
CA THR A 50 3.25 -2.17 -5.76
C THR A 50 3.39 -2.03 -7.27
N GLU A 51 2.47 -1.34 -7.93
CA GLU A 51 2.45 -1.16 -9.39
C GLU A 51 3.77 -0.60 -9.90
N PHE A 52 4.37 0.34 -9.16
CA PHE A 52 5.65 0.93 -9.50
C PHE A 52 6.80 -0.08 -9.62
N ARG A 53 6.71 -1.24 -8.94
CA ARG A 53 7.74 -2.28 -8.96
C ARG A 53 7.73 -3.10 -10.26
N HIS A 54 6.69 -2.99 -11.08
CA HIS A 54 6.61 -3.72 -12.34
C HIS A 54 7.80 -3.39 -13.25
N TYR A 55 8.20 -2.11 -13.30
CA TYR A 55 9.35 -1.67 -14.09
C TYR A 55 10.67 -2.33 -13.64
N ASP A 56 10.89 -2.42 -12.32
CA ASP A 56 12.09 -3.05 -11.76
C ASP A 56 12.12 -4.56 -12.09
N LEU A 57 10.95 -5.21 -12.08
CA LEU A 57 10.83 -6.63 -12.43
C LEU A 57 11.03 -6.88 -13.92
N ASP A 58 10.50 -6.01 -14.78
CA ASP A 58 10.70 -6.09 -16.23
C ASP A 58 12.19 -5.98 -16.58
N GLU A 59 12.89 -5.00 -15.99
CA GLU A 59 14.34 -4.83 -16.18
C GLU A 59 15.10 -6.09 -15.75
N GLU A 60 14.77 -6.66 -14.59
CA GLU A 60 15.42 -7.87 -14.09
C GLU A 60 15.17 -9.10 -14.98
N PHE A 61 13.96 -9.25 -15.55
CA PHE A 61 13.65 -10.33 -16.48
C PHE A 61 14.39 -10.18 -17.80
N GLU A 62 14.48 -8.97 -18.35
CA GLU A 62 15.29 -8.71 -19.55
C GLU A 62 16.77 -9.01 -19.31
N GLU A 63 17.30 -8.67 -18.14
CA GLU A 63 18.68 -9.01 -17.76
C GLU A 63 18.89 -10.52 -17.63
N ARG A 64 17.92 -11.25 -17.07
CA ARG A 64 17.96 -12.73 -17.01
C ARG A 64 18.05 -13.34 -18.39
N GLU A 65 17.16 -12.94 -19.29
CA GLU A 65 17.10 -13.46 -20.66
C GLU A 65 18.43 -13.24 -21.40
N LYS A 66 19.06 -12.07 -21.23
CA LYS A 66 20.38 -11.76 -21.80
C LYS A 66 21.54 -12.58 -21.23
N ARG A 67 21.42 -13.13 -20.01
CA ARG A 67 22.46 -13.95 -19.37
C ARG A 67 22.39 -15.43 -19.76
N ASP A 68 21.21 -15.88 -20.15
CA ASP A 68 20.93 -17.29 -20.48
C ASP A 68 21.14 -17.60 -21.99
N ASP A 69 21.49 -16.59 -22.81
CA ASP A 69 21.89 -16.65 -24.23
C ASP A 69 23.43 -16.63 -24.40
#